data_AF-A0A2A5W8R3-F1
#
_entry.id   AF-A0A2A5W8R3-F1
#
_cell.length_a   1.000
_cell.length_b   1.000
_cell.length_c   1.000
_cell.angle_alpha   90.00
_cell.angle_beta   90.00
_cell.angle_gamma   90.00
#
_symmetry.space_group_name_H-M   'P 1'
#
loop_
_entity.id
_entity.type
_entity.pdbx_description
1 polymer ?
#
loop_
_entity_poly.entity_id
_entity_poly.type
_entity_poly.pdbx_seq_one_letter_code
_entity_poly.pdbx_strand_id
1 'polypeptide(L)'
;MTQADQLTESRSIDNRSFTQRLIAGEFGLAITYWALFFLGGSLYFIFGSRAIDAELWIPYFIMVAAQLGYTGLLLAGIRSAYKGPQLWKVMSRTSSIFMITNILVGISTLGFIY
;
A
#
# COMPACT_ATOMS: atom_id res chain seq x y z
N MET A 1 -36.59 -4.60 32.72
CA MET A 1 -35.93 -3.97 31.56
C MET A 1 -34.47 -3.87 31.91
N THR A 2 -33.70 -4.88 31.50
CA THR A 2 -32.42 -5.24 32.13
C THR A 2 -31.27 -4.84 31.21
N GLN A 3 -30.29 -4.12 31.77
CA GLN A 3 -29.08 -3.59 31.12
C GLN A 3 -28.23 -4.63 30.37
N ALA A 4 -28.55 -5.92 30.50
CA ALA A 4 -27.90 -7.04 29.83
C ALA A 4 -28.23 -7.15 28.33
N ASP A 5 -29.37 -6.63 27.87
CA ASP A 5 -29.73 -6.68 26.44
C ASP A 5 -28.90 -5.69 25.59
N GLN A 6 -28.50 -4.54 26.15
CA GLN A 6 -27.70 -3.53 25.42
C GLN A 6 -26.25 -3.97 25.13
N LEU A 7 -25.67 -4.85 25.96
CA LEU A 7 -24.31 -5.35 25.77
C LEU A 7 -24.21 -6.44 24.69
N THR A 8 -25.35 -7.06 24.34
CA THR A 8 -25.40 -8.10 23.31
C THR A 8 -25.54 -7.50 21.91
N GLU A 9 -26.21 -6.35 21.78
CA GLU A 9 -26.44 -5.69 20.49
C GLU A 9 -25.20 -4.91 19.98
N SER A 10 -24.36 -4.39 20.88
CA SER A 10 -23.09 -3.73 20.52
C SER A 10 -22.03 -4.70 19.96
N ARG A 11 -22.30 -6.01 20.03
CA ARG A 11 -21.50 -7.10 19.48
C ARG A 11 -22.21 -7.76 18.29
N SER A 12 -23.08 -7.03 17.59
CA SER A 12 -23.26 -7.32 16.16
C SER A 12 -21.89 -7.10 15.52
N ILE A 13 -21.15 -8.20 15.39
CA ILE A 13 -19.92 -8.33 14.63
C ILE A 13 -20.20 -7.59 13.31
N ASP A 14 -19.62 -6.41 13.17
CA ASP A 14 -19.68 -5.62 11.95
C ASP A 14 -18.99 -6.47 10.88
N ASN A 15 -19.79 -7.31 10.23
CA ASN A 15 -19.39 -8.31 9.26
C ASN A 15 -19.10 -7.64 7.89
N ARG A 16 -18.79 -6.35 7.91
CA ARG A 16 -18.19 -5.66 6.78
C ARG A 16 -16.73 -6.03 6.78
N SER A 17 -16.34 -6.78 5.75
CA SER A 17 -14.97 -7.17 5.48
C SER A 17 -14.02 -6.02 5.77
N PHE A 18 -12.89 -6.31 6.43
CA PHE A 18 -11.84 -5.33 6.73
C PHE A 18 -11.44 -4.52 5.47
N THR A 19 -11.50 -5.17 4.30
CA THR A 19 -11.31 -4.57 2.97
C THR A 19 -12.37 -3.52 2.63
N GLN A 20 -13.62 -3.76 3.03
CA GLN A 20 -14.77 -2.88 2.81
C GLN A 20 -14.70 -1.64 3.71
N ARG A 21 -14.23 -1.78 4.96
CA ARG A 21 -13.88 -0.64 5.84
C ARG A 21 -12.63 0.12 5.34
N LEU A 22 -11.64 -0.59 4.79
CA LEU A 22 -10.46 -0.02 4.14
C LEU A 22 -10.83 0.88 2.95
N ILE A 23 -11.76 0.41 2.10
CA ILE A 23 -12.23 1.12 0.89
C ILE A 23 -13.23 2.23 1.25
N ALA A 24 -14.03 2.05 2.30
CA ALA A 24 -14.99 3.06 2.77
C ALA A 24 -14.32 4.31 3.37
N GLY A 25 -13.00 4.29 3.62
CA GLY A 25 -12.25 5.46 4.07
C GLY A 25 -12.37 5.76 5.57
N GLU A 26 -12.98 4.88 6.37
CA GLU A 26 -13.17 5.06 7.82
C GLU A 26 -11.85 5.12 8.61
N PHE A 27 -10.77 4.53 8.10
CA PHE A 27 -9.42 4.60 8.70
C PHE A 27 -8.61 5.85 8.30
N GLY A 28 -9.18 6.72 7.47
CA GLY A 28 -8.45 7.82 6.83
C GLY A 28 -7.69 7.30 5.61
N LEU A 29 -8.14 7.72 4.42
CA LEU A 29 -7.62 7.27 3.12
C LEU A 29 -6.07 7.25 3.08
N ALA A 30 -5.43 8.28 3.62
CA ALA A 30 -3.97 8.37 3.62
C ALA A 30 -3.29 7.20 4.34
N ILE A 31 -3.72 6.85 5.57
CA ILE A 31 -3.04 5.85 6.41
C ILE A 31 -3.13 4.45 5.80
N THR A 32 -4.29 4.09 5.24
CA THR A 32 -4.49 2.79 4.59
C THR A 32 -3.57 2.58 3.40
N TYR A 33 -3.54 3.56 2.48
CA TYR A 33 -2.73 3.44 1.26
C TYR A 33 -1.24 3.57 1.57
N TRP A 34 -0.86 4.34 2.59
CA TRP A 34 0.53 4.38 3.09
C TRP A 34 0.97 3.05 3.70
N ALA A 35 0.12 2.41 4.50
CA ALA A 35 0.42 1.10 5.08
C ALA A 35 0.59 0.03 3.98
N LEU A 36 -0.30 0.03 2.97
CA LEU A 36 -0.19 -0.87 1.82
C LEU A 36 1.05 -0.60 0.96
N PHE A 37 1.41 0.68 0.79
CA PHE A 37 2.63 1.06 0.07
C PHE A 37 3.88 0.60 0.82
N PHE A 38 3.96 0.86 2.14
CA PHE A 38 5.07 0.40 2.97
C PHE A 38 5.19 -1.13 2.96
N LEU A 39 4.07 -1.84 3.09
CA LEU A 39 4.07 -3.29 3.08
C LEU A 39 4.60 -3.84 1.75
N GLY A 40 4.12 -3.31 0.61
CA GLY A 40 4.63 -3.69 -0.70
C GLY A 40 6.10 -3.34 -0.91
N GLY A 41 6.52 -2.13 -0.52
CA GLY A 41 7.90 -1.67 -0.60
C GLY A 41 8.87 -2.47 0.25
N SER A 42 8.50 -2.83 1.49
CA SER A 42 9.31 -3.68 2.35
C SER A 42 9.43 -5.10 1.79
N LEU A 43 8.34 -5.64 1.23
CA LEU A 43 8.35 -6.95 0.58
C LEU A 43 9.30 -6.93 -0.62
N TYR A 44 9.15 -5.95 -1.51
CA TYR A 44 10.04 -5.74 -2.65
C TYR A 44 11.50 -5.59 -2.22
N PHE A 45 11.79 -4.86 -1.15
CA PHE A 45 13.17 -4.71 -0.66
C PHE A 45 13.78 -6.04 -0.20
N ILE A 46 13.05 -6.85 0.58
CA ILE A 46 13.55 -8.13 1.08
C ILE A 46 13.75 -9.14 -0.06
N PHE A 47 12.75 -9.30 -0.93
CA PHE A 47 12.80 -10.25 -2.04
C PHE A 47 13.71 -9.78 -3.17
N GLY A 48 13.74 -8.48 -3.45
CA GLY A 48 14.64 -7.85 -4.41
C GLY A 48 16.10 -8.04 -4.01
N SER A 49 16.45 -7.81 -2.75
CA SER A 49 17.81 -8.02 -2.25
C SER A 49 18.22 -9.49 -2.38
N ARG A 50 17.32 -10.43 -2.07
CA ARG A 50 17.54 -11.87 -2.27
C ARG A 50 17.74 -12.26 -3.73
N ALA A 51 16.99 -11.64 -4.65
CA ALA A 51 17.09 -11.93 -6.08
C ALA A 51 18.40 -11.40 -6.68
N ILE A 52 18.83 -10.21 -6.25
CA ILE A 52 20.10 -9.61 -6.65
C ILE A 52 21.29 -10.42 -6.12
N ASP A 53 21.25 -10.83 -4.84
CA ASP A 53 22.29 -11.64 -4.21
C ASP A 53 22.49 -13.01 -4.90
N ALA A 54 21.43 -13.55 -5.50
CA ALA A 54 21.48 -14.76 -6.32
C ALA A 54 21.87 -14.53 -7.80
N GLU A 55 22.26 -13.30 -8.18
CA GLU A 55 22.51 -12.86 -9.57
C GLU A 55 21.33 -13.11 -10.54
N LEU A 56 20.11 -13.25 -10.00
CA LEU A 56 18.92 -13.54 -10.79
C LEU A 56 18.29 -12.23 -11.30
N TRP A 57 18.87 -11.71 -12.38
CA TRP A 57 18.43 -10.46 -13.01
C TRP A 57 17.00 -10.51 -13.58
N ILE A 58 16.59 -11.63 -14.18
CA ILE A 58 15.24 -11.79 -14.76
C ILE A 58 14.14 -11.64 -13.70
N PRO A 59 14.13 -12.41 -12.59
CA PRO A 59 13.11 -12.24 -11.57
C PRO A 59 13.20 -10.87 -10.87
N TYR A 60 14.39 -10.28 -10.77
CA TYR A 60 14.53 -8.91 -10.30
C TYR A 60 13.77 -7.91 -11.20
N PHE A 61 13.94 -7.96 -12.52
CA PHE A 61 13.19 -7.10 -13.44
C PHE A 61 11.68 -7.36 -13.40
N ILE A 62 11.25 -8.61 -13.22
CA ILE A 62 9.82 -8.94 -13.04
C ILE A 62 9.29 -8.31 -11.75
N MET A 63 10.05 -8.37 -10.65
CA MET A 63 9.68 -7.73 -9.38
C MET A 63 9.63 -6.21 -9.50
N VAL A 64 10.56 -5.58 -10.23
CA VAL A 64 10.54 -4.14 -10.52
C VAL A 64 9.26 -3.77 -11.28
N ALA A 65 8.93 -4.52 -12.33
CA ALA A 65 7.72 -4.29 -13.10
C ALA A 65 6.45 -4.49 -12.25
N ALA A 66 6.43 -5.52 -11.40
CA ALA A 66 5.34 -5.77 -10.45
C ALA A 66 5.20 -4.63 -9.43
N GLN A 67 6.30 -4.10 -8.91
CA GLN A 67 6.32 -2.97 -7.97
C GLN A 67 5.78 -1.69 -8.63
N LEU A 68 6.17 -1.40 -9.87
CA LEU A 68 5.61 -0.27 -10.64
C LEU A 68 4.10 -0.45 -10.86
N GLY A 69 3.67 -1.66 -11.24
CA GLY A 69 2.25 -1.99 -11.39
C GLY A 69 1.46 -1.84 -10.08
N TYR A 70 2.01 -2.32 -8.97
CA TYR A 70 1.42 -2.20 -7.63
C TYR A 70 1.29 -0.74 -7.20
N THR A 71 2.31 0.08 -7.47
CA THR A 71 2.28 1.51 -7.18
C THR A 71 1.19 2.21 -8.02
N GLY A 72 1.06 1.85 -9.30
CA GLY A 72 -0.01 2.33 -10.17
C GLY A 72 -1.41 1.91 -9.69
N LEU A 73 -1.56 0.68 -9.18
CA LEU A 73 -2.81 0.19 -8.61
C LEU A 73 -3.18 0.94 -7.32
N LEU A 74 -2.21 1.22 -6.45
CA LEU A 74 -2.41 2.05 -5.26
C LEU A 74 -2.86 3.47 -5.64
N LEU A 75 -2.23 4.07 -6.65
CA LEU A 75 -2.65 5.37 -7.19
C LEU A 75 -4.08 5.29 -7.76
N ALA A 76 -4.43 4.27 -8.53
CA ALA A 76 -5.80 4.10 -9.03
C ALA A 76 -6.82 3.96 -7.87
N GLY A 77 -6.47 3.22 -6.83
CA GLY A 77 -7.28 3.07 -5.62
C GLY A 77 -7.51 4.39 -4.87
N ILE A 78 -6.43 5.15 -4.62
CA ILE A 78 -6.51 6.49 -4.01
C ILE A 78 -7.43 7.39 -4.85
N ARG A 79 -7.30 7.35 -6.18
CA ARG A 79 -8.11 8.17 -7.09
C ARG A 79 -9.60 7.81 -6.99
N SER A 80 -9.91 6.52 -6.96
CA SER A 80 -11.28 6.03 -6.88
C SER A 80 -11.95 6.33 -5.54
N ALA A 81 -11.18 6.34 -4.46
CA ALA A 81 -11.72 6.49 -3.11
C ALA A 81 -11.72 7.94 -2.60
N TYR A 82 -10.89 8.83 -3.17
CA TYR A 82 -10.89 10.25 -2.82
C TYR A 82 -12.04 10.99 -3.51
N LYS A 83 -12.86 11.73 -2.74
CA LYS A 83 -14.00 12.53 -3.27
C LYS A 83 -13.88 14.04 -3.03
N GLY A 84 -12.68 14.54 -2.73
CA GLY A 84 -12.45 15.97 -2.44
C GLY A 84 -12.09 16.83 -3.68
N PRO A 85 -12.34 18.16 -3.65
CA PRO A 85 -12.11 19.07 -4.78
C PRO A 85 -10.63 19.27 -5.16
N GLN A 86 -9.68 18.93 -4.29
CA GLN A 86 -8.22 19.05 -4.54
C GLN A 86 -7.54 17.71 -4.82
N LEU A 87 -8.28 16.76 -5.38
CA LEU A 87 -7.84 15.39 -5.68
C LEU A 87 -6.48 15.35 -6.39
N TRP A 88 -6.34 16.15 -7.45
CA TRP A 88 -5.14 16.24 -8.27
C TRP A 88 -3.90 16.72 -7.51
N LYS A 89 -4.06 17.60 -6.51
CA LYS A 89 -2.96 18.14 -5.70
C LYS A 89 -2.43 17.11 -4.71
N VAL A 90 -3.33 16.33 -4.11
CA VAL A 90 -2.97 15.20 -3.23
C VAL A 90 -2.34 14.09 -4.06
N MET A 91 -2.93 13.76 -5.21
CA MET A 91 -2.43 12.75 -6.14
C MET A 91 -0.98 12.98 -6.53
N SER A 92 -0.66 14.22 -6.95
CA SER A 92 0.69 14.62 -7.34
C SER A 92 1.69 14.43 -6.20
N ARG A 93 1.34 14.87 -4.98
CA ARG A 93 2.24 14.78 -3.82
C ARG A 93 2.50 13.32 -3.42
N THR A 94 1.45 12.50 -3.35
CA THR A 94 1.58 11.09 -2.97
C THR A 94 2.31 10.29 -4.05
N SER A 95 2.06 10.58 -5.33
CA SER A 95 2.77 9.95 -6.45
C SER A 95 4.27 10.23 -6.43
N SER A 96 4.68 11.47 -6.17
CA SER A 96 6.10 11.83 -6.13
C SER A 96 6.83 11.11 -5.00
N ILE A 97 6.21 11.02 -3.82
CA ILE A 97 6.80 10.29 -2.68
C ILE A 97 6.97 8.82 -3.02
N PHE A 98 5.94 8.17 -3.58
CA PHE A 98 6.03 6.76 -3.97
C PHE A 98 7.13 6.51 -5.01
N MET A 99 7.28 7.42 -5.98
CA MET A 99 8.34 7.32 -6.98
C MET A 99 9.74 7.45 -6.36
N ILE A 100 9.95 8.45 -5.51
CA ILE A 100 11.24 8.67 -4.82
C ILE A 100 11.57 7.45 -3.94
N THR A 101 10.60 6.93 -3.19
CA THR A 101 10.81 5.74 -2.37
C THR A 101 11.14 4.51 -3.22
N ASN A 102 10.43 4.27 -4.33
CA ASN A 102 10.75 3.15 -5.22
C ASN A 102 12.17 3.27 -5.81
N ILE A 103 12.59 4.47 -6.20
CA ILE A 103 13.96 4.71 -6.69
C ILE A 103 14.98 4.46 -5.58
N LEU A 104 14.74 5.00 -4.38
CA LEU A 104 15.63 4.82 -3.23
C LEU A 104 15.79 3.33 -2.88
N VAL A 105 14.67 2.61 -2.79
CA VAL A 105 14.67 1.16 -2.56
C VAL A 105 15.42 0.45 -3.67
N GLY A 106 15.16 0.76 -4.95
CA GLY A 106 15.88 0.18 -6.09
C GLY A 106 17.40 0.37 -6.01
N ILE A 107 17.86 1.59 -5.74
CA ILE A 107 19.29 1.90 -5.57
C ILE A 107 19.86 1.19 -4.35
N SER A 108 19.14 1.16 -3.22
CA SER A 108 19.58 0.44 -2.02
C SER A 108 19.69 -1.05 -2.27
N THR A 109 18.83 -1.63 -3.11
CA THR A 109 18.88 -3.06 -3.46
C THR A 109 20.07 -3.35 -4.36
N LEU A 110 20.32 -2.50 -5.36
CA LEU A 110 21.47 -2.61 -6.29
C LEU A 110 22.81 -2.27 -5.62
N GLY A 111 22.83 -1.43 -4.60
CA GLY A 111 24.05 -1.04 -3.87
C GLY A 111 24.71 -2.18 -3.08
N PHE A 112 24.02 -3.31 -2.93
CA PHE A 112 24.59 -4.53 -2.33
C PHE A 112 25.23 -5.46 -3.37
N ILE A 113 25.22 -5.12 -4.66
CA ILE A 113 25.97 -5.85 -5.69
C ILE A 113 27.47 -5.61 -5.44
N TYR A 114 28.20 -6.69 -5.24
CA TYR A 114 29.66 -6.73 -5.07
C TYR A 114 30.38 -6.87 -6.41
#